data_AF-G4TK84-F1
#
_entry.id   AF-G4TK84-F1
#
_cell.length_a   1.000
_cell.length_b   1.000
_cell.length_c   1.000
_cell.angle_alpha   90.00
_cell.angle_beta   90.00
_cell.angle_gamma   90.00
#
_symmetry.space_group_name_H-M   'P 1'
#
loop_
_entity.id
_entity.type
_entity.pdbx_description
1 polymer ?
#
loop_
_entity_poly.entity_id
_entity_poly.type
_entity_poly.pdbx_seq_one_letter_code
_entity_poly.pdbx_strand_id
1 'polypeptide(L)'
;MSPAKSTVMTVVDKVQTQLDERNSTQQILVGIQCVFRTLEPWANADTPHPKAKSALNLVKGEVISFSRSLEHSSEVAQLCYNCADNGIMILEGLMDEDITLDEIRQETERTVQDVTEAKSKLSGVVDSLRNNRTVVFKARRSLEVATADIEGEKAAQRLIEGQSKKKVQKITTALKAAQVISTVILVAAAPVCPPLLIVIPIVLPLLELASHGLISHEERKADMRDMQLVNCTEAVKHMQEALHTLERLERSLDSLTSWWGEVDMVFRSIHDNLEAIRKEVNRIRIRRLVKSFTEIKAEFLHYNIGILNIQDYYSRDLR
;
A
#
# COMPACT_ATOMS: atom_id res chain seq x y z
N MET A 1 -39.62 28.86 26.55
CA MET A 1 -39.46 27.80 25.53
C MET A 1 -39.66 26.46 26.21
N SER A 2 -40.39 25.52 25.62
CA SER A 2 -40.50 24.17 26.20
C SER A 2 -39.11 23.51 26.17
N PRO A 3 -38.72 22.73 27.20
CA PRO A 3 -37.43 22.01 27.21
C PRO A 3 -37.25 21.11 25.97
N ALA A 4 -38.34 20.51 25.48
CA ALA A 4 -38.32 19.65 24.29
C ALA A 4 -37.92 20.41 23.01
N LYS A 5 -38.36 21.66 22.86
CA LYS A 5 -38.01 22.53 21.73
C LYS A 5 -36.50 22.79 21.64
N SER A 6 -35.83 22.85 22.79
CA SER A 6 -34.37 23.04 22.85
C SER A 6 -33.63 21.78 22.43
N THR A 7 -34.07 20.60 22.88
CA THR A 7 -33.37 19.33 22.65
C THR A 7 -33.39 18.94 21.17
N VAL A 8 -34.55 18.97 20.52
CA VAL A 8 -34.68 18.58 19.10
C VAL A 8 -33.84 19.46 18.17
N MET A 9 -33.88 20.76 18.42
CA MET A 9 -33.13 21.74 17.61
C MET A 9 -31.63 21.59 17.83
N THR A 10 -31.20 21.28 19.05
CA THR A 10 -29.79 21.01 19.38
C THR A 10 -29.30 19.74 18.67
N VAL A 11 -30.11 18.69 18.61
CA VAL A 11 -29.77 17.43 17.92
C VAL A 11 -29.60 17.68 16.42
N VAL A 12 -30.56 18.36 15.78
CA VAL A 12 -30.50 18.67 14.34
C VAL A 12 -29.32 19.57 13.98
N ASP A 13 -29.04 20.60 14.79
CA ASP A 13 -27.92 21.50 14.54
C ASP A 13 -26.58 20.79 14.75
N LYS A 14 -26.49 19.89 15.74
CA LYS A 14 -25.31 19.04 15.96
C LYS A 14 -25.03 18.12 14.77
N VAL A 15 -26.08 17.49 14.21
CA VAL A 15 -25.97 16.62 13.03
C VAL A 15 -25.44 17.39 11.83
N GLN A 16 -25.98 18.58 11.57
CA GLN A 16 -25.54 19.39 10.44
C GLN A 16 -24.07 19.79 10.56
N THR A 17 -23.63 20.27 11.73
CA THR A 17 -22.22 20.62 11.96
C THR A 17 -21.31 19.41 11.73
N GLN A 18 -21.69 18.24 12.22
CA GLN A 18 -20.89 17.02 12.05
C GLN A 18 -20.87 16.51 10.61
N LEU A 19 -21.95 16.73 9.85
CA LEU A 19 -21.99 16.43 8.42
C LEU A 19 -21.01 17.29 7.64
N ASP A 20 -20.91 18.57 7.99
CA ASP A 20 -20.02 19.54 7.33
C ASP A 20 -18.54 19.27 7.66
N GLU A 21 -18.25 18.67 8.82
CA GLU A 21 -16.90 18.30 9.28
C GLU A 21 -16.41 16.93 8.81
N ARG A 22 -17.23 16.14 8.09
CA ARG A 22 -16.84 14.77 7.71
C ARG A 22 -15.70 14.75 6.70
N ASN A 23 -14.78 13.79 6.86
CA ASN A 23 -13.85 13.45 5.80
C ASN A 23 -14.62 12.82 4.63
N SER A 24 -14.39 13.32 3.42
CA SER A 24 -15.04 12.77 2.22
C SER A 24 -14.57 11.35 1.94
N THR A 25 -15.51 10.44 1.64
CA THR A 25 -15.21 9.07 1.18
C THR A 25 -14.31 9.06 -0.06
N GLN A 26 -14.30 10.14 -0.84
CA GLN A 26 -13.39 10.34 -1.97
C GLN A 26 -11.92 10.37 -1.53
N GLN A 27 -11.60 10.99 -0.38
CA GLN A 27 -10.22 11.03 0.12
C GLN A 27 -9.76 9.65 0.55
N ILE A 28 -10.66 8.86 1.14
CA ILE A 28 -10.41 7.45 1.50
C ILE A 28 -10.13 6.65 0.22
N LEU A 29 -10.97 6.80 -0.82
CA LEU A 29 -10.78 6.11 -2.09
C LEU A 29 -9.43 6.46 -2.76
N VAL A 30 -9.05 7.73 -2.80
CA VAL A 30 -7.75 8.18 -3.32
C VAL A 30 -6.59 7.58 -2.53
N GLY A 31 -6.72 7.51 -1.20
CA GLY A 31 -5.72 6.86 -0.36
C GLY A 31 -5.58 5.37 -0.65
N ILE A 32 -6.70 4.66 -0.84
CA ILE A 32 -6.69 3.23 -1.20
C ILE A 32 -5.97 3.02 -2.53
N GLN A 33 -6.31 3.82 -3.55
CA GLN A 33 -5.64 3.76 -4.87
C GLN A 33 -4.14 4.02 -4.75
N CYS A 34 -3.74 4.99 -3.94
CA CYS A 34 -2.34 5.31 -3.69
C CYS A 34 -1.60 4.12 -3.06
N VAL A 35 -2.17 3.47 -2.04
CA VAL A 35 -1.56 2.28 -1.41
C VAL A 35 -1.35 1.16 -2.44
N PHE A 36 -2.37 0.84 -3.23
CA PHE A 36 -2.27 -0.20 -4.25
C PHE A 36 -1.19 0.12 -5.29
N ARG A 37 -1.25 1.30 -5.92
CA ARG A 37 -0.25 1.73 -6.92
C ARG A 37 1.18 1.70 -6.39
N THR A 38 1.34 1.92 -5.09
CA THR A 38 2.66 1.96 -4.46
C THR A 38 3.18 0.56 -4.11
N LEU A 39 2.32 -0.37 -3.68
CA LEU A 39 2.73 -1.70 -3.22
C LEU A 39 2.70 -2.77 -4.32
N GLU A 40 1.78 -2.66 -5.29
CA GLU A 40 1.55 -3.68 -6.32
C GLU A 40 2.78 -4.02 -7.17
N PRO A 41 3.59 -3.05 -7.64
CA PRO A 41 4.81 -3.35 -8.40
C PRO A 41 5.79 -4.28 -7.64
N TRP A 42 5.78 -4.20 -6.30
CA TRP A 42 6.68 -4.97 -5.45
C TRP A 42 6.11 -6.34 -5.06
N ALA A 43 4.80 -6.53 -5.14
CA ALA A 43 4.18 -7.83 -4.91
C ALA A 43 4.57 -8.86 -5.98
N ASN A 44 4.85 -8.39 -7.19
CA ASN A 44 5.25 -9.20 -8.34
C ASN A 44 6.77 -9.10 -8.66
N ALA A 45 7.52 -8.30 -7.91
CA ALA A 45 8.96 -8.19 -8.09
C ALA A 45 9.67 -9.48 -7.66
N ASP A 46 10.60 -9.97 -8.48
CA ASP A 46 11.48 -11.08 -8.13
C ASP A 46 12.92 -10.59 -7.93
N THR A 47 13.63 -11.28 -7.05
CA THR A 47 15.02 -10.98 -6.73
C THR A 47 15.73 -12.27 -6.34
N PRO A 48 16.99 -12.48 -6.80
CA PRO A 48 17.76 -13.64 -6.41
C PRO A 48 18.32 -13.52 -4.98
N HIS A 49 18.27 -12.33 -4.35
CA HIS A 49 18.76 -12.16 -2.98
C HIS A 49 17.73 -12.71 -1.96
N PRO A 50 18.06 -13.73 -1.16
CA PRO A 50 17.07 -14.49 -0.39
C PRO A 50 16.34 -13.65 0.66
N LYS A 51 17.04 -12.72 1.33
CA LYS A 51 16.40 -11.84 2.33
C LYS A 51 15.47 -10.82 1.67
N ALA A 52 15.86 -10.29 0.51
CA ALA A 52 15.01 -9.36 -0.24
C ALA A 52 13.76 -10.08 -0.77
N LYS A 53 13.92 -11.31 -1.28
CA LYS A 53 12.81 -12.16 -1.73
C LYS A 53 11.83 -12.47 -0.61
N SER A 54 12.34 -12.81 0.58
CA SER A 54 11.51 -13.01 1.77
C SER A 54 10.70 -11.75 2.13
N ALA A 55 11.33 -10.57 2.08
CA ALA A 55 10.65 -9.31 2.34
C ALA A 55 9.58 -8.97 1.29
N LEU A 56 9.86 -9.19 0.00
CA LEU A 56 8.88 -9.00 -1.08
C LEU A 56 7.70 -9.99 -0.99
N ASN A 57 7.93 -11.22 -0.52
CA ASN A 57 6.84 -12.15 -0.25
C ASN A 57 5.89 -11.66 0.86
N LEU A 58 6.40 -10.91 1.85
CA LEU A 58 5.54 -10.24 2.84
C LEU A 58 4.67 -9.18 2.18
N VAL A 59 5.22 -8.39 1.25
CA VAL A 59 4.47 -7.39 0.48
C VAL A 59 3.39 -8.05 -0.36
N LYS A 60 3.70 -9.16 -1.03
CA LYS A 60 2.73 -9.92 -1.80
C LYS A 60 1.57 -10.41 -0.93
N GLY A 61 1.89 -11.02 0.21
CA GLY A 61 0.87 -11.45 1.18
C GLY A 61 0.02 -10.28 1.68
N GLU A 62 0.64 -9.12 1.84
CA GLU A 62 0.00 -7.89 2.29
C GLU A 62 -0.93 -7.27 1.24
N VAL A 63 -0.53 -7.20 -0.03
CA VAL A 63 -1.42 -6.74 -1.11
C VAL A 63 -2.68 -7.62 -1.21
N ILE A 64 -2.54 -8.94 -1.04
CA ILE A 64 -3.68 -9.86 -1.00
C ILE A 64 -4.54 -9.60 0.24
N SER A 65 -3.93 -9.41 1.42
CA SER A 65 -4.64 -9.06 2.67
C SER A 65 -5.43 -7.76 2.52
N PHE A 66 -4.81 -6.71 1.99
CA PHE A 66 -5.43 -5.42 1.73
C PHE A 66 -6.59 -5.51 0.75
N SER A 67 -6.49 -6.35 -0.29
CA SER A 67 -7.62 -6.63 -1.19
C SER A 67 -8.83 -7.22 -0.46
N ARG A 68 -8.62 -8.14 0.49
CA ARG A 68 -9.72 -8.69 1.33
C ARG A 68 -10.30 -7.64 2.27
N SER A 69 -9.46 -6.77 2.84
CA SER A 69 -9.94 -5.63 3.64
C SER A 69 -10.85 -4.70 2.83
N LEU A 70 -10.62 -4.57 1.51
CA LEU A 70 -11.50 -3.82 0.63
C LEU A 70 -12.86 -4.48 0.40
N GLU A 71 -12.93 -5.82 0.37
CA GLU A 71 -14.21 -6.54 0.26
C GLU A 71 -15.09 -6.20 1.46
N HIS A 72 -14.54 -6.29 2.67
CA HIS A 72 -15.24 -5.86 3.88
C HIS A 72 -15.58 -4.36 3.84
N SER A 73 -14.69 -3.51 3.32
CA SER A 73 -14.98 -2.08 3.19
C SER A 73 -16.13 -1.79 2.21
N SER A 74 -16.31 -2.59 1.17
CA SER A 74 -17.41 -2.50 0.21
C SER A 74 -18.74 -2.90 0.87
N GLU A 75 -18.76 -4.00 1.63
CA GLU A 75 -19.92 -4.42 2.42
C GLU A 75 -20.34 -3.34 3.42
N VAL A 76 -19.38 -2.76 4.14
CA VAL A 76 -19.64 -1.65 5.08
C VAL A 76 -20.18 -0.42 4.36
N ALA A 77 -19.64 -0.08 3.19
CA ALA A 77 -20.13 1.04 2.40
C ALA A 77 -21.59 0.85 1.98
N GLN A 78 -21.98 -0.37 1.63
CA GLN A 78 -23.37 -0.68 1.30
C GLN A 78 -24.30 -0.55 2.53
N LEU A 79 -23.85 -0.99 3.71
CA LEU A 79 -24.60 -0.77 4.95
C LEU A 79 -24.75 0.72 5.25
N CYS A 80 -23.66 1.49 5.16
CA CYS A 80 -23.67 2.94 5.33
C CYS A 80 -24.61 3.65 4.35
N TYR A 81 -24.66 3.20 3.09
CA TYR A 81 -25.62 3.66 2.09
C TYR A 81 -27.06 3.39 2.54
N ASN A 82 -27.36 2.17 2.99
CA ASN A 82 -28.70 1.79 3.46
C ASN A 82 -29.10 2.61 4.69
N CYS A 83 -28.20 2.79 5.66
CA CYS A 83 -28.44 3.63 6.83
C CYS A 83 -28.77 5.08 6.44
N ALA A 84 -28.09 5.62 5.42
CA ALA A 84 -28.39 6.96 4.92
C ALA A 84 -29.76 7.02 4.25
N ASP A 85 -30.16 5.97 3.53
CA ASP A 85 -31.47 5.86 2.90
C ASP A 85 -32.60 5.75 3.93
N ASN A 86 -32.46 4.90 4.94
CA ASN A 86 -33.42 4.78 6.03
C ASN A 86 -33.51 6.09 6.83
N GLY A 87 -32.38 6.79 6.99
CA GLY A 87 -32.34 8.14 7.54
C GLY A 87 -33.21 9.14 6.78
N ILE A 88 -33.17 9.10 5.44
CA ILE A 88 -34.05 9.91 4.59
C ILE A 88 -35.51 9.54 4.84
N MET A 89 -35.85 8.24 4.83
CA MET A 89 -37.22 7.76 5.04
C MET A 89 -37.79 8.18 6.39
N ILE A 90 -37.02 8.07 7.47
CA ILE A 90 -37.42 8.51 8.82
C ILE A 90 -37.69 10.01 8.82
N LEU A 91 -36.78 10.80 8.26
CA LEU A 91 -36.89 12.26 8.23
C LEU A 91 -38.08 12.72 7.38
N GLU A 92 -38.35 12.08 6.25
CA GLU A 92 -39.53 12.35 5.42
C GLU A 92 -40.81 11.93 6.13
N GLY A 93 -40.82 10.77 6.78
CA GLY A 93 -41.94 10.29 7.60
C GLY A 93 -42.30 11.22 8.76
N LEU A 94 -41.32 11.91 9.35
CA LEU A 94 -41.59 12.96 10.35
C LEU A 94 -42.37 14.15 9.78
N MET A 95 -42.25 14.43 8.48
CA MET A 95 -42.96 15.53 7.82
C MET A 95 -44.32 15.13 7.24
N ASP A 96 -44.53 13.82 7.04
CA ASP A 96 -45.75 13.25 6.48
C ASP A 96 -46.78 12.98 7.59
N GLU A 97 -48.02 13.45 7.41
CA GLU A 97 -49.10 13.22 8.37
C GLU A 97 -49.75 11.85 8.19
N ASP A 98 -49.59 11.23 7.01
CA ASP A 98 -50.20 9.94 6.68
C ASP A 98 -49.43 8.75 7.25
N ILE A 99 -48.13 8.92 7.54
CA ILE A 99 -47.29 7.88 8.15
C ILE A 99 -47.53 7.85 9.67
N THR A 100 -47.77 6.69 10.27
CA THR A 100 -48.03 6.59 11.71
C THR A 100 -46.77 6.74 12.55
N LEU A 101 -46.90 7.17 13.82
CA LEU A 101 -45.76 7.24 14.73
C LEU A 101 -45.11 5.87 15.01
N ASP A 102 -45.91 4.80 14.98
CA ASP A 102 -45.42 3.44 15.21
C ASP A 102 -44.57 2.93 14.02
N GLU A 103 -44.95 3.29 12.78
CA GLU A 103 -44.13 3.00 11.59
C GLU A 103 -42.76 3.71 11.67
N ILE A 104 -42.74 5.00 12.01
CA ILE A 104 -41.48 5.75 12.16
C ILE A 104 -40.65 5.17 13.32
N ARG A 105 -41.29 4.76 14.42
CA ARG A 105 -40.60 4.12 15.54
C ARG A 105 -39.93 2.83 15.14
N GLN A 106 -40.65 1.95 14.44
CA GLN A 106 -40.12 0.69 13.94
C GLN A 106 -38.93 0.92 12.99
N GLU A 107 -39.04 1.90 12.09
CA GLU A 107 -37.97 2.20 11.13
C GLU A 107 -36.74 2.81 11.81
N THR A 108 -36.94 3.65 12.83
CA THR A 108 -35.83 4.20 13.61
C THR A 108 -35.13 3.13 14.43
N GLU A 109 -35.87 2.16 15.00
CA GLU A 109 -35.28 1.04 15.73
C GLU A 109 -34.40 0.16 14.82
N ARG A 110 -34.87 -0.17 13.61
CA ARG A 110 -34.07 -0.89 12.60
C ARG A 110 -32.82 -0.09 12.23
N THR A 111 -32.98 1.20 11.94
CA THR A 111 -31.84 2.06 11.56
C THR A 111 -30.78 2.16 12.64
N VAL A 112 -31.17 2.20 13.93
CA VAL A 112 -30.22 2.17 15.05
C VAL A 112 -29.44 0.85 15.08
N GLN A 113 -30.08 -0.29 14.79
CA GLN A 113 -29.40 -1.57 14.68
C GLN A 113 -28.42 -1.58 13.50
N ASP A 114 -28.84 -1.11 12.33
CA ASP A 114 -28.01 -1.04 11.12
C ASP A 114 -26.79 -0.12 11.30
N VAL A 115 -26.97 1.05 11.94
CA VAL A 115 -25.86 1.96 12.26
C VAL A 115 -24.88 1.33 13.25
N THR A 116 -25.39 0.60 14.25
CA THR A 116 -24.54 -0.12 15.22
C THR A 116 -23.72 -1.21 14.51
N GLU A 117 -24.34 -1.97 13.60
CA GLU A 117 -23.65 -2.97 12.79
C GLU A 117 -22.59 -2.33 11.88
N ALA A 118 -22.96 -1.27 11.14
CA ALA A 118 -22.07 -0.55 10.25
C ALA A 118 -20.83 -0.03 10.99
N LYS A 119 -21.02 0.56 12.19
CA LYS A 119 -19.93 1.02 13.06
C LYS A 119 -19.02 -0.12 13.53
N SER A 120 -19.60 -1.25 13.92
CA SER A 120 -18.83 -2.43 14.34
C SER A 120 -17.97 -2.97 13.19
N LYS A 121 -18.55 -3.12 12.00
CA LYS A 121 -17.82 -3.60 10.82
C LYS A 121 -16.78 -2.60 10.34
N LEU A 122 -17.08 -1.29 10.39
CA LEU A 122 -16.11 -0.24 10.06
C LEU A 122 -14.88 -0.28 10.98
N SER A 123 -15.09 -0.49 12.29
CA SER A 123 -13.98 -0.72 13.23
C SER A 123 -13.12 -1.93 12.83
N GLY A 124 -13.76 -3.02 12.37
CA GLY A 124 -13.06 -4.20 11.85
C GLY A 124 -12.21 -3.91 10.61
N VAL A 125 -12.68 -3.04 9.70
CA VAL A 125 -11.90 -2.56 8.56
C VAL A 125 -10.68 -1.76 9.03
N VAL A 126 -10.85 -0.85 10.01
CA VAL A 126 -9.74 -0.08 10.58
C VAL A 126 -8.68 -0.99 11.21
N ASP A 127 -9.08 -1.98 12.00
CA ASP A 127 -8.16 -2.93 12.62
C ASP A 127 -7.41 -3.77 11.58
N SER A 128 -8.09 -4.13 10.49
CA SER A 128 -7.46 -4.78 9.36
C SER A 128 -6.40 -3.88 8.70
N LEU A 129 -6.66 -2.58 8.55
CA LEU A 129 -5.67 -1.62 8.03
C LEU A 129 -4.47 -1.43 8.95
N ARG A 130 -4.69 -1.39 10.28
CA ARG A 130 -3.60 -1.30 11.27
C ARG A 130 -2.69 -2.53 11.22
N ASN A 131 -3.29 -3.71 11.07
CA ASN A 131 -2.52 -4.95 10.88
C ASN A 131 -1.71 -4.89 9.58
N ASN A 132 -2.34 -4.49 8.49
CA ASN A 132 -1.72 -4.32 7.19
C ASN A 132 -0.51 -3.35 7.24
N ARG A 133 -0.68 -2.17 7.87
CA ARG A 133 0.42 -1.22 8.13
C ARG A 133 1.57 -1.85 8.90
N THR A 134 1.27 -2.68 9.90
CA THR A 134 2.29 -3.38 10.70
C THR A 134 3.10 -4.37 9.85
N VAL A 135 2.45 -5.09 8.94
CA VAL A 135 3.12 -6.01 8.02
C VAL A 135 3.96 -5.26 6.99
N VAL A 136 3.44 -4.19 6.38
CA VAL A 136 4.23 -3.31 5.47
C VAL A 136 5.47 -2.77 6.19
N PHE A 137 5.34 -2.36 7.45
CA PHE A 137 6.47 -1.86 8.24
C PHE A 137 7.54 -2.94 8.44
N LYS A 138 7.13 -4.18 8.74
CA LYS A 138 8.05 -5.33 8.84
C LYS A 138 8.75 -5.59 7.51
N ALA A 139 8.01 -5.62 6.40
CA ALA A 139 8.57 -5.80 5.05
C ALA A 139 9.61 -4.73 4.72
N ARG A 140 9.33 -3.46 5.02
CA ARG A 140 10.26 -2.34 4.84
C ARG A 140 11.53 -2.53 5.65
N ARG A 141 11.43 -2.87 6.94
CA ARG A 141 12.60 -3.15 7.79
C ARG A 141 13.43 -4.32 7.27
N SER A 142 12.78 -5.39 6.83
CA SER A 142 13.48 -6.53 6.23
C SER A 142 14.19 -6.17 4.92
N LEU A 143 13.61 -5.29 4.10
CA LEU A 143 14.29 -4.77 2.91
C LEU A 143 15.45 -3.83 3.23
N GLU A 144 15.34 -2.98 4.26
CA GLU A 144 16.47 -2.14 4.71
C GLU A 144 17.68 -3.01 5.10
N VAL A 145 17.45 -4.10 5.84
CA VAL A 145 18.50 -5.08 6.18
C VAL A 145 19.06 -5.74 4.92
N ALA A 146 18.21 -6.19 4.01
CA ALA A 146 18.65 -6.80 2.76
C ALA A 146 19.44 -5.81 1.87
N THR A 147 19.09 -4.53 1.88
CA THR A 147 19.78 -3.46 1.15
C THR A 147 21.20 -3.29 1.69
N ALA A 148 21.37 -3.22 3.01
CA ALA A 148 22.68 -3.13 3.65
C ALA A 148 23.55 -4.37 3.38
N ASP A 149 22.95 -5.57 3.37
CA ASP A 149 23.67 -6.80 3.01
C ASP A 149 24.15 -6.78 1.56
N ILE A 150 23.28 -6.40 0.61
CA ILE A 150 23.62 -6.29 -0.82
C ILE A 150 24.74 -5.26 -1.03
N GLU A 151 24.70 -4.14 -0.31
CA GLU A 151 25.75 -3.12 -0.34
C GLU A 151 27.10 -3.67 0.16
N GLY A 152 27.08 -4.43 1.25
CA GLY A 152 28.27 -5.12 1.77
C GLY A 152 28.83 -6.15 0.79
N GLU A 153 27.97 -6.99 0.19
CA GLU A 153 28.35 -7.97 -0.83
C GLU A 153 28.96 -7.29 -2.07
N LYS A 154 28.36 -6.19 -2.53
CA LYS A 154 28.86 -5.37 -3.63
C LYS A 154 30.25 -4.79 -3.32
N ALA A 155 30.46 -4.27 -2.11
CA ALA A 155 31.77 -3.75 -1.70
C ALA A 155 32.84 -4.86 -1.67
N ALA A 156 32.51 -6.04 -1.14
CA ALA A 156 33.38 -7.21 -1.15
C ALA A 156 33.71 -7.68 -2.58
N GLN A 157 32.71 -7.69 -3.46
CA GLN A 157 32.87 -8.05 -4.87
C GLN A 157 33.82 -7.10 -5.61
N ARG A 158 33.68 -5.79 -5.43
CA ARG A 158 34.58 -4.78 -6.01
C ARG A 158 36.02 -4.92 -5.50
N LEU A 159 36.21 -5.31 -4.23
CA LEU A 159 37.54 -5.60 -3.69
C LEU A 159 38.17 -6.81 -4.39
N ILE A 160 37.42 -7.90 -4.58
CA ILE A 160 37.87 -9.12 -5.27
C ILE A 160 38.18 -8.82 -6.73
N GLU A 161 37.33 -8.06 -7.41
CA GLU A 161 37.54 -7.61 -8.79
C GLU A 161 38.83 -6.79 -8.92
N GLY A 162 39.03 -5.81 -8.03
CA GLY A 162 40.25 -4.99 -8.00
C GLY A 162 41.51 -5.82 -7.73
N GLN A 163 41.44 -6.81 -6.85
CA GLN A 163 42.55 -7.74 -6.60
C GLN A 163 42.82 -8.64 -7.81
N SER A 164 41.77 -9.13 -8.48
CA SER A 164 41.87 -9.99 -9.66
C SER A 164 42.46 -9.23 -10.85
N LYS A 165 41.98 -8.01 -11.11
CA LYS A 165 42.55 -7.09 -12.13
C LYS A 165 44.03 -6.82 -11.85
N LYS A 166 44.41 -6.52 -10.60
CA LYS A 166 45.82 -6.34 -10.21
C LYS A 166 46.67 -7.60 -10.42
N LYS A 167 46.15 -8.79 -10.10
CA LYS A 167 46.85 -10.07 -10.31
C LYS A 167 47.05 -10.37 -11.79
N VAL A 168 46.01 -10.23 -12.60
CA VAL A 168 46.07 -10.40 -14.06
C VAL A 168 47.08 -9.41 -14.65
N GLN A 169 47.02 -8.13 -14.28
CA GLN A 169 47.97 -7.12 -14.75
C GLN A 169 49.42 -7.47 -14.38
N LYS A 170 49.68 -7.96 -13.17
CA LYS A 170 51.03 -8.42 -12.77
C LYS A 170 51.50 -9.60 -13.61
N ILE A 171 50.65 -10.60 -13.84
CA ILE A 171 50.96 -11.79 -14.65
C ILE A 171 51.24 -11.38 -16.11
N THR A 172 50.37 -10.58 -16.71
CA THR A 172 50.53 -10.08 -18.09
C THR A 172 51.80 -9.23 -18.23
N THR A 173 52.10 -8.38 -17.24
CA THR A 173 53.34 -7.55 -17.26
C THR A 173 54.59 -8.42 -17.14
N ALA A 174 54.59 -9.42 -16.25
CA ALA A 174 55.70 -10.36 -16.10
C ALA A 174 55.92 -11.20 -17.36
N LEU A 175 54.85 -11.70 -17.98
CA LEU A 175 54.93 -12.44 -19.24
C LEU A 175 55.42 -11.58 -20.40
N LYS A 176 54.93 -10.34 -20.53
CA LYS A 176 55.43 -9.38 -21.54
C LYS A 176 56.91 -9.09 -21.36
N ALA A 177 57.37 -8.88 -20.11
CA ALA A 177 58.78 -8.70 -19.81
C ALA A 177 59.62 -9.94 -20.20
N ALA A 178 59.12 -11.15 -19.94
CA ALA A 178 59.80 -12.38 -20.33
C ALA A 178 59.88 -12.56 -21.86
N GLN A 179 58.84 -12.18 -22.61
CA GLN A 179 58.85 -12.20 -24.08
C GLN A 179 59.91 -11.25 -24.68
N VAL A 180 60.08 -10.06 -24.11
CA VAL A 180 61.12 -9.10 -24.54
C VAL A 180 62.51 -9.68 -24.31
N ILE A 181 62.75 -10.36 -23.19
CA ILE A 181 64.05 -11.00 -22.90
C ILE A 181 64.31 -12.18 -23.87
N SER A 182 63.30 -12.99 -24.15
CA SER A 182 63.44 -14.15 -25.04
C SER A 182 63.67 -13.76 -26.52
N THR A 183 63.18 -12.61 -26.96
CA THR A 183 63.40 -12.10 -28.33
C THR A 183 64.79 -11.51 -28.52
N VAL A 184 65.43 -10.99 -27.47
CA VAL A 184 66.80 -10.45 -27.52
C VAL A 184 67.86 -11.56 -27.53
N ILE A 185 67.61 -12.71 -26.90
CA ILE A 185 68.59 -13.82 -26.82
C ILE A 185 68.64 -14.66 -28.11
N LEU A 186 67.55 -14.71 -28.88
CA LEU A 186 67.45 -15.53 -30.10
C LEU A 186 68.27 -15.01 -31.30
N VAL A 187 68.84 -13.80 -31.23
CA VAL A 187 69.64 -13.21 -32.33
C VAL A 187 71.13 -13.59 -32.22
N ALA A 188 71.59 -14.23 -31.13
CA ALA A 188 73.03 -14.37 -30.85
C ALA A 188 73.64 -15.78 -30.89
N ALA A 189 72.92 -16.91 -30.88
CA ALA A 189 73.59 -18.23 -30.91
C ALA A 189 72.73 -19.44 -31.37
N ALA A 190 73.13 -20.04 -32.51
CA ALA A 190 73.27 -21.48 -32.83
C ALA A 190 72.08 -22.50 -32.70
N PRO A 191 72.15 -23.65 -33.41
CA PRO A 191 70.98 -24.47 -33.75
C PRO A 191 70.91 -25.81 -32.98
N VAL A 192 70.21 -25.87 -31.84
CA VAL A 192 69.57 -27.12 -31.33
C VAL A 192 68.38 -26.69 -30.48
N CYS A 193 67.15 -26.91 -30.95
CA CYS A 193 65.94 -26.31 -30.39
C CYS A 193 65.24 -27.26 -29.39
N PRO A 194 65.14 -26.94 -28.09
CA PRO A 194 64.27 -27.69 -27.17
C PRO A 194 62.80 -27.28 -27.35
N PRO A 195 61.84 -28.20 -27.21
CA PRO A 195 60.40 -28.01 -27.51
C PRO A 195 59.66 -26.95 -26.67
N LEU A 196 60.33 -26.32 -25.70
CA LEU A 196 59.77 -25.28 -24.82
C LEU A 196 59.49 -23.94 -25.53
N LEU A 197 60.14 -23.66 -26.68
CA LEU A 197 59.99 -22.39 -27.41
C LEU A 197 58.65 -22.25 -28.17
N ILE A 198 57.96 -23.35 -28.49
CA ILE A 198 56.71 -23.34 -29.25
C ILE A 198 55.47 -23.20 -28.35
N VAL A 199 55.60 -23.46 -27.05
CA VAL A 199 54.46 -23.50 -26.12
C VAL A 199 54.00 -22.10 -25.69
N ILE A 200 54.92 -21.13 -25.62
CA ILE A 200 54.66 -19.80 -25.07
C ILE A 200 53.67 -18.96 -25.92
N PRO A 201 53.75 -18.92 -27.27
CA PRO A 201 52.83 -18.13 -28.10
C PRO A 201 51.37 -18.60 -28.06
N ILE A 202 51.12 -19.86 -27.67
CA ILE A 202 49.78 -20.46 -27.64
C ILE A 202 49.17 -20.33 -26.24
N VAL A 203 49.97 -20.52 -25.18
CA VAL A 203 49.49 -20.44 -23.79
C VAL A 203 49.08 -19.02 -23.41
N LEU A 204 49.77 -17.99 -23.93
CA LEU A 204 49.51 -16.59 -23.60
C LEU A 204 48.12 -16.10 -24.04
N PRO A 205 47.68 -16.26 -25.30
CA PRO A 205 46.34 -15.87 -25.73
C PRO A 205 45.22 -16.62 -24.97
N LEU A 206 45.45 -17.88 -24.59
CA LEU A 206 44.50 -18.66 -23.81
C LEU A 206 44.39 -18.16 -22.36
N LEU A 207 45.51 -17.76 -21.76
CA LEU A 207 45.52 -17.16 -20.42
C LEU A 207 44.87 -15.78 -20.42
N GLU A 208 45.12 -14.97 -21.46
CA GLU A 208 44.44 -13.69 -21.65
C GLU A 208 42.93 -13.88 -21.81
N LEU A 209 42.50 -14.82 -22.66
CA LEU A 209 41.08 -15.13 -22.85
C LEU A 209 40.41 -15.61 -21.56
N ALA A 210 41.04 -16.53 -20.82
CA ALA A 210 40.53 -17.01 -19.53
C ALA A 210 40.46 -15.89 -18.49
N SER A 211 41.45 -15.00 -18.46
CA SER A 211 41.47 -13.84 -17.56
C SER A 211 40.38 -12.82 -17.89
N HIS A 212 40.11 -12.58 -19.18
CA HIS A 212 39.00 -11.75 -19.63
C HIS A 212 37.65 -12.35 -19.27
N GLY A 213 37.50 -13.67 -19.42
CA GLY A 213 36.30 -14.38 -18.98
C GLY A 213 36.04 -14.18 -17.49
N LEU A 214 37.07 -14.34 -16.65
CA LEU A 214 36.96 -14.17 -15.20
C LEU A 214 36.64 -12.71 -14.81
N ILE A 215 37.30 -11.72 -15.42
CA ILE A 215 37.01 -10.31 -15.17
C ILE A 215 35.58 -9.95 -15.58
N SER A 216 35.15 -10.35 -16.78
CA SER A 216 33.80 -10.06 -17.28
C SER A 216 32.70 -10.70 -16.43
N HIS A 217 32.95 -11.88 -15.85
CA HIS A 217 32.02 -12.54 -14.94
C HIS A 217 31.87 -11.79 -13.62
N GLU A 218 32.99 -11.31 -13.05
CA GLU A 218 32.96 -10.54 -11.80
C GLU A 218 32.36 -9.14 -12.00
N GLU A 219 32.57 -8.51 -13.16
CA GLU A 219 31.91 -7.26 -13.57
C GLU A 219 30.39 -7.45 -13.70
N ARG A 220 29.93 -8.49 -14.41
CA ARG A 220 28.49 -8.81 -14.52
C ARG A 220 27.84 -9.04 -13.17
N LYS A 221 28.53 -9.69 -12.22
CA LYS A 221 28.04 -9.85 -10.84
C LYS A 221 27.89 -8.51 -10.14
N ALA A 222 28.87 -7.61 -10.28
CA ALA A 222 28.80 -6.27 -9.70
C ALA A 222 27.61 -5.49 -10.28
N ASP A 223 27.41 -5.53 -11.60
CA ASP A 223 26.28 -4.86 -12.26
C ASP A 223 24.91 -5.42 -11.79
N MET A 224 24.79 -6.74 -11.64
CA MET A 224 23.59 -7.36 -11.09
C MET A 224 23.31 -6.92 -9.65
N ARG A 225 24.35 -6.75 -8.81
CA ARG A 225 24.20 -6.23 -7.45
C ARG A 225 23.83 -4.75 -7.43
N ASP A 226 24.33 -3.97 -8.37
CA ASP A 226 23.97 -2.56 -8.52
C ASP A 226 22.48 -2.41 -8.84
N MET A 227 21.96 -3.20 -9.79
CA MET A 227 20.53 -3.21 -10.12
C MET A 227 19.66 -3.65 -8.93
N GLN A 228 20.08 -4.70 -8.21
CA GLN A 228 19.36 -5.16 -7.00
C GLN A 228 19.32 -4.08 -5.91
N LEU A 229 20.43 -3.38 -5.69
CA LEU A 229 20.51 -2.32 -4.69
C LEU A 229 19.56 -1.16 -5.03
N VAL A 230 19.52 -0.74 -6.29
CA VAL A 230 18.60 0.29 -6.77
C VAL A 230 17.15 -0.14 -6.53
N ASN A 231 16.78 -1.35 -6.96
CA ASN A 231 15.42 -1.86 -6.81
C ASN A 231 15.00 -1.96 -5.33
N CYS A 232 15.88 -2.47 -4.45
CA CYS A 232 15.60 -2.57 -3.02
C CYS A 232 15.46 -1.18 -2.37
N THR A 233 16.29 -0.22 -2.76
CA THR A 233 16.22 1.15 -2.23
C THR A 233 14.91 1.82 -2.63
N GLU A 234 14.49 1.65 -3.90
CA GLU A 234 13.23 2.16 -4.39
C GLU A 234 12.03 1.49 -3.68
N ALA A 235 12.09 0.17 -3.49
CA ALA A 235 11.07 -0.57 -2.75
C ALA A 235 10.92 -0.07 -1.29
N VAL A 236 12.03 0.19 -0.59
CA VAL A 236 12.00 0.77 0.76
C VAL A 236 11.31 2.13 0.76
N LYS A 237 11.61 2.99 -0.22
CA LYS A 237 10.99 4.31 -0.36
C LYS A 237 9.49 4.20 -0.59
N HIS A 238 9.05 3.37 -1.55
CA HIS A 238 7.64 3.16 -1.84
C HIS A 238 6.90 2.56 -0.63
N MET A 239 7.49 1.61 0.09
CA MET A 239 6.86 1.11 1.34
C MET A 239 6.72 2.21 2.39
N GLN A 240 7.68 3.12 2.51
CA GLN A 240 7.55 4.26 3.40
C GLN A 240 6.38 5.17 2.99
N GLU A 241 6.20 5.44 1.69
CA GLU A 241 5.07 6.22 1.17
C GLU A 241 3.71 5.53 1.43
N ALA A 242 3.66 4.20 1.24
CA ALA A 242 2.48 3.40 1.55
C ALA A 242 2.13 3.44 3.05
N LEU A 243 3.13 3.38 3.95
CA LEU A 243 2.91 3.47 5.39
C LEU A 243 2.27 4.80 5.81
N HIS A 244 2.76 5.92 5.29
CA HIS A 244 2.16 7.23 5.57
C HIS A 244 0.72 7.32 5.03
N THR A 245 0.47 6.72 3.86
CA THR A 245 -0.87 6.70 3.26
C THR A 245 -1.83 5.84 4.09
N LEU A 246 -1.40 4.66 4.55
CA LEU A 246 -2.17 3.78 5.43
C LEU A 246 -2.51 4.46 6.76
N GLU A 247 -1.55 5.16 7.37
CA GLU A 247 -1.81 5.92 8.60
C GLU A 247 -2.86 7.04 8.40
N ARG A 248 -2.84 7.72 7.25
CA ARG A 248 -3.86 8.72 6.92
C ARG A 248 -5.23 8.07 6.69
N LEU A 249 -5.28 6.90 6.03
CA LEU A 249 -6.50 6.13 5.83
C LEU A 249 -7.12 5.70 7.16
N GLU A 250 -6.31 5.15 8.07
CA GLU A 250 -6.74 4.77 9.42
C GLU A 250 -7.41 5.94 10.15
N ARG A 251 -6.75 7.11 10.20
CA ARG A 251 -7.32 8.31 10.83
C ARG A 251 -8.62 8.77 10.19
N SER A 252 -8.73 8.64 8.86
CA SER A 252 -9.94 9.03 8.12
C SER A 252 -11.10 8.09 8.45
N LEU A 253 -10.84 6.78 8.56
CA LEU A 253 -11.84 5.78 8.91
C LEU A 253 -12.22 5.80 10.39
N ASP A 254 -11.27 6.09 11.29
CA ASP A 254 -11.55 6.34 12.72
C ASP A 254 -12.49 7.54 12.87
N SER A 255 -12.21 8.63 12.15
CA SER A 255 -13.10 9.80 12.10
C SER A 255 -14.49 9.45 11.55
N LEU A 256 -14.56 8.65 10.49
CA LEU A 256 -15.83 8.17 9.94
C LEU A 256 -16.60 7.27 10.94
N THR A 257 -15.89 6.44 11.68
CA THR A 257 -16.46 5.56 12.72
C THR A 257 -17.02 6.38 13.88
N SER A 258 -16.28 7.40 14.31
CA SER A 258 -16.74 8.35 15.33
C SER A 258 -17.99 9.08 14.85
N TRP A 259 -18.00 9.54 13.59
CA TRP A 259 -19.15 10.22 13.00
C TRP A 259 -20.41 9.33 12.98
N TRP A 260 -20.30 8.06 12.58
CA TRP A 260 -21.42 7.12 12.67
C TRP A 260 -21.90 6.87 14.11
N GLY A 261 -21.00 6.92 15.09
CA GLY A 261 -21.37 6.88 16.51
C GLY A 261 -22.23 8.07 16.95
N GLU A 262 -22.01 9.24 16.35
CA GLU A 262 -22.85 10.41 16.61
C GLU A 262 -24.20 10.32 15.91
N VAL A 263 -24.22 9.79 14.68
CA VAL A 263 -25.47 9.50 13.95
C VAL A 263 -26.33 8.48 14.70
N ASP A 264 -25.75 7.46 15.33
CA ASP A 264 -26.48 6.52 16.21
C ASP A 264 -27.20 7.25 17.35
N MET A 265 -26.49 8.14 18.07
CA MET A 265 -27.08 8.93 19.15
C MET A 265 -28.23 9.81 18.67
N VAL A 266 -28.14 10.32 17.45
CA VAL A 266 -29.17 11.15 16.83
C VAL A 266 -30.42 10.32 16.54
N PHE A 267 -30.29 9.16 15.91
CA PHE A 267 -31.44 8.29 15.64
C PHE A 267 -32.09 7.80 16.94
N ARG A 268 -31.31 7.46 17.96
CA ARG A 268 -31.85 7.15 19.30
C ARG A 268 -32.63 8.34 19.88
N SER A 269 -32.07 9.55 19.77
CA SER A 269 -32.78 10.75 20.24
C SER A 269 -34.06 11.01 19.47
N ILE A 270 -34.08 10.78 18.16
CA ILE A 270 -35.30 10.85 17.35
C ILE A 270 -36.31 9.83 17.87
N HIS A 271 -35.92 8.56 17.97
CA HIS A 271 -36.75 7.47 18.47
C HIS A 271 -37.42 7.80 19.80
N ASP A 272 -36.63 8.26 20.78
CA ASP A 272 -37.10 8.52 22.14
C ASP A 272 -38.00 9.77 22.23
N ASN A 273 -37.92 10.68 21.25
CA ASN A 273 -38.64 11.96 21.25
C ASN A 273 -39.62 12.12 20.08
N LEU A 274 -39.98 11.02 19.40
CA LEU A 274 -40.79 11.01 18.17
C LEU A 274 -42.04 11.90 18.22
N GLU A 275 -42.85 11.75 19.28
CA GLU A 275 -44.08 12.52 19.47
C GLU A 275 -43.84 14.03 19.59
N ALA A 276 -42.81 14.41 20.36
CA ALA A 276 -42.45 15.80 20.59
C ALA A 276 -41.88 16.42 19.31
N ILE A 277 -41.02 15.68 18.61
CA ILE A 277 -40.46 16.09 17.32
C ILE A 277 -41.60 16.34 16.33
N ARG A 278 -42.51 15.37 16.15
CA ARG A 278 -43.58 15.47 15.15
C ARG A 278 -44.51 16.66 15.36
N LYS A 279 -44.87 16.96 16.62
CA LYS A 279 -45.71 18.13 16.96
C LYS A 279 -45.03 19.46 16.65
N GLU A 280 -43.70 19.50 16.69
CA GLU A 280 -42.91 20.73 16.55
C GLU A 280 -41.95 20.69 15.34
N VAL A 281 -42.25 19.86 14.33
CA VAL A 281 -41.39 19.64 13.15
C VAL A 281 -41.08 20.96 12.45
N ASN A 282 -39.79 21.30 12.39
CA ASN A 282 -39.29 22.36 11.53
C ASN A 282 -38.98 21.80 10.14
N ARG A 283 -39.98 21.82 9.25
CA ARG A 283 -39.89 21.27 7.88
C ARG A 283 -38.67 21.76 7.09
N ILE A 284 -38.24 23.02 7.28
CA ILE A 284 -37.08 23.58 6.57
C ILE A 284 -35.78 22.87 7.01
N ARG A 285 -35.62 22.66 8.32
CA ARG A 285 -34.42 21.98 8.85
C ARG A 285 -34.41 20.50 8.49
N ILE A 286 -35.56 19.82 8.57
CA ILE A 286 -35.65 18.42 8.17
C ILE A 286 -35.30 18.25 6.69
N ARG A 287 -35.82 19.11 5.79
CA ARG A 287 -35.42 19.08 4.36
C ARG A 287 -33.93 19.28 4.15
N ARG A 288 -33.27 20.12 4.97
CA ARG A 288 -31.81 20.27 4.91
C ARG A 288 -31.10 18.98 5.30
N LEU A 289 -31.53 18.32 6.38
CA LEU A 289 -30.98 17.02 6.78
C LEU A 289 -31.21 15.95 5.70
N VAL A 290 -32.41 15.86 5.14
CA VAL A 290 -32.72 14.94 4.02
C VAL A 290 -31.75 15.16 2.87
N LYS A 291 -31.50 16.43 2.49
CA LYS A 291 -30.51 16.76 1.46
C LYS A 291 -29.11 16.25 1.84
N SER A 292 -28.66 16.49 3.07
CA SER A 292 -27.35 16.04 3.53
C SER A 292 -27.21 14.51 3.53
N PHE A 293 -28.23 13.77 3.97
CA PHE A 293 -28.26 12.30 3.90
C PHE A 293 -28.31 11.79 2.46
N THR A 294 -28.98 12.51 1.55
CA THR A 294 -28.97 12.19 0.12
C THR A 294 -27.56 12.31 -0.47
N GLU A 295 -26.82 13.35 -0.08
CA GLU A 295 -25.42 13.53 -0.47
C GLU A 295 -24.53 12.41 0.09
N ILE A 296 -24.71 12.03 1.36
CA ILE A 296 -24.01 10.89 1.98
C ILE A 296 -24.28 9.59 1.23
N LYS A 297 -25.56 9.31 0.95
CA LYS A 297 -25.99 8.13 0.20
C LYS A 297 -25.26 8.07 -1.14
N ALA A 298 -25.22 9.17 -1.89
CA ALA A 298 -24.49 9.26 -3.15
C ALA A 298 -22.97 9.06 -2.96
N GLU A 299 -22.36 9.64 -1.92
CA GLU A 299 -20.94 9.47 -1.60
C GLU A 299 -20.56 8.01 -1.30
N PHE A 300 -21.38 7.28 -0.54
CA PHE A 300 -21.13 5.87 -0.25
C PHE A 300 -21.34 4.99 -1.48
N LEU A 301 -22.32 5.31 -2.33
CA LEU A 301 -22.50 4.62 -3.61
C LEU A 301 -21.27 4.78 -4.51
N HIS A 302 -20.78 6.02 -4.68
CA HIS A 302 -19.57 6.28 -5.47
C HIS A 302 -18.33 5.62 -4.88
N TYR A 303 -18.18 5.65 -3.56
CA TYR A 303 -17.10 4.97 -2.86
C TYR A 303 -17.14 3.46 -3.10
N ASN A 304 -18.31 2.85 -2.99
CA ASN A 304 -18.50 1.42 -3.21
C ASN A 304 -18.13 1.02 -4.65
N ILE A 305 -18.64 1.75 -5.65
CA ILE A 305 -18.27 1.56 -7.06
C ILE A 305 -16.75 1.73 -7.25
N GLY A 306 -16.16 2.71 -6.59
CA GLY A 306 -14.72 2.96 -6.61
C GLY A 306 -13.90 1.78 -6.09
N ILE A 307 -14.30 1.18 -4.95
CA ILE A 307 -13.67 -0.03 -4.42
C ILE A 307 -13.77 -1.18 -5.43
N LEU A 308 -14.96 -1.44 -5.95
CA LEU A 308 -15.19 -2.55 -6.89
C LEU A 308 -14.32 -2.41 -8.14
N ASN A 309 -14.17 -1.19 -8.67
CA ASN A 309 -13.30 -0.91 -9.82
C ASN A 309 -11.81 -1.17 -9.50
N ILE A 310 -11.36 -0.80 -8.30
CA ILE A 310 -9.99 -1.09 -7.83
C ILE A 310 -9.80 -2.60 -7.74
N GLN A 311 -10.75 -3.32 -7.14
CA GLN A 311 -10.67 -4.76 -7.01
C GLN A 311 -10.68 -5.47 -8.36
N ASP A 312 -11.55 -5.12 -9.30
CA ASP A 312 -11.57 -5.72 -10.65
C ASP A 312 -10.24 -5.48 -11.39
N TYR A 313 -9.66 -4.27 -11.27
CA TYR A 313 -8.35 -3.96 -11.84
C TYR A 313 -7.26 -4.89 -11.27
N TYR A 314 -7.09 -4.91 -9.94
CA TYR A 314 -5.98 -5.64 -9.33
C TYR A 314 -6.18 -7.16 -9.25
N SER A 315 -7.42 -7.65 -9.29
CA SER A 315 -7.71 -9.09 -9.34
C SER A 315 -7.22 -9.74 -10.64
N ARG A 316 -7.05 -8.96 -11.71
CA ARG A 316 -6.50 -9.43 -12.98
C ARG A 316 -4.98 -9.53 -12.93
N ASP A 317 -4.32 -8.60 -12.25
CA ASP A 317 -2.86 -8.49 -12.18
C ASP A 317 -2.22 -9.42 -11.13
N LEU A 318 -3.00 -9.89 -10.16
CA LEU A 318 -2.54 -10.78 -9.08
C LEU A 318 -2.73 -12.29 -9.35
N ARG A 319 -3.22 -12.68 -10.53
CA ARG A 319 -3.34 -14.08 -10.99
C ARG A 319 -2.07 -14.54 -11.69
#